data_AF-A0A436BM52-F1
#
_entry.id   AF-A0A436BM52-F1
#
_cell.length_a   1.000
_cell.length_b   1.000
_cell.length_c   1.000
_cell.angle_alpha   90.00
_cell.angle_beta   90.00
_cell.angle_gamma   90.00
#
_symmetry.space_group_name_H-M   'P 1'
#
loop_
_entity.id
_entity.type
_entity.pdbx_description
1 polymer ?
#
loop_
_entity_poly.entity_id
_entity_poly.type
_entity_poly.pdbx_seq_one_letter_code
_entity_poly.pdbx_strand_id
1 'polypeptide(L)' 'SDRATLLGWTAGLGTDIKLTDNVFGRVEYRYTDFGSKSFDGIGKVKATDNRVTFGVGMKF' A
#
# COMPACT_ATOMS: atom_id res chain seq x y z
N SER A 1 3.09 27.26 9.84
CA SER A 1 4.01 26.16 9.49
C SER A 1 3.26 24.90 9.84
N ASP A 2 2.36 24.50 8.95
CA ASP A 2 1.25 23.61 9.27
C ASP A 2 1.58 22.23 8.73
N ARG A 3 2.28 21.44 9.56
CA ARG A 3 2.51 20.03 9.28
C ARG A 3 1.18 19.31 9.48
N ALA A 4 0.42 19.20 8.39
CA ALA A 4 -0.75 18.34 8.29
C ALA A 4 -0.29 16.88 8.42
N THR A 5 -0.11 16.40 9.65
CA THR A 5 0.22 15.00 9.93
C THR A 5 -0.99 14.16 9.55
N LEU A 6 -0.92 13.53 8.38
CA LEU A 6 -1.92 12.59 7.88
C LEU A 6 -1.86 11.33 8.76
N LEU A 7 -2.82 11.18 9.67
CA LEU A 7 -3.04 9.92 10.39
C LEU A 7 -3.83 9.00 9.45
N GLY A 8 -3.10 8.25 8.63
CA GLY A 8 -3.65 7.26 7.72
C GLY A 8 -3.65 5.85 8.28
N TRP A 9 -4.49 4.98 7.73
CA TRP A 9 -4.41 3.53 7.96
C TRP A 9 -3.95 2.84 6.69
N THR A 10 -3.13 1.80 6.87
CA THR A 10 -2.69 0.93 5.79
C THR A 10 -3.23 -0.47 6.07
N ALA A 11 -3.90 -1.05 5.08
CA ALA A 11 -4.25 -2.45 5.10
C ALA A 11 -3.73 -3.09 3.83
N GLY A 12 -2.96 -4.15 3.99
CA GLY A 12 -2.49 -4.95 2.88
C GLY A 12 -2.82 -6.41 3.11
N LEU A 13 -3.09 -7.09 2.02
CA LEU A 13 -3.13 -8.55 1.97
C LEU A 13 -2.08 -9.03 0.97
N GLY A 14 -1.34 -10.06 1.36
CA GLY A 14 -0.33 -10.67 0.53
C GLY A 14 -0.51 -12.18 0.46
N THR A 15 -0.17 -12.72 -0.69
CA THR A 15 -0.15 -14.16 -0.93
C THR A 15 1.22 -14.53 -1.52
N ASP A 16 1.88 -15.50 -0.90
CA ASP A 16 3.11 -16.07 -1.42
C ASP A 16 2.78 -17.39 -2.15
N ILE A 17 3.31 -17.56 -3.36
CA ILE A 17 3.09 -18.72 -4.22
C ILE A 17 4.44 -19.38 -4.50
N LYS A 18 4.61 -20.64 -4.13
CA LYS A 18 5.77 -21.42 -4.58
C LYS A 18 5.60 -21.79 -6.04
N LEU A 19 6.55 -21.36 -6.87
CA LEU A 19 6.59 -21.65 -8.30
C LEU A 19 7.37 -22.94 -8.56
N THR A 20 8.54 -23.08 -7.94
CA THR A 20 9.45 -24.22 -8.08
C THR A 20 10.11 -24.50 -6.72
N ASP A 21 10.74 -25.65 -6.53
CA ASP A 21 11.45 -26.03 -5.29
C ASP A 21 12.37 -24.94 -4.71
N ASN A 22 12.94 -24.11 -5.58
CA ASN A 22 13.85 -23.02 -5.21
C ASN A 22 13.30 -21.62 -5.49
N VAL A 23 12.09 -21.49 -6.04
CA VAL A 23 11.54 -20.19 -6.47
C VAL A 23 10.19 -19.95 -5.83
N PHE A 24 10.07 -18.82 -5.13
CA PHE A 24 8.81 -18.35 -4.59
C PHE A 24 8.46 -16.98 -5.20
N GLY A 25 7.24 -16.85 -5.67
CA GLY A 25 6.63 -15.58 -6.03
C GLY A 25 5.87 -15.02 -4.83
N ARG A 26 5.86 -13.70 -4.70
CA ARG A 26 5.07 -12.95 -3.74
C ARG A 26 4.21 -11.97 -4.50
N VAL A 27 2.93 -11.91 -4.15
CA VAL A 27 2.05 -10.81 -4.56
C VAL A 27 1.51 -10.15 -3.29
N GLU A 28 1.72 -8.84 -3.17
CA GLU A 28 1.18 -8.02 -2.09
C GLU A 28 0.33 -6.93 -2.69
N TYR A 29 -0.92 -6.85 -2.26
CA TYR A 29 -1.80 -5.73 -2.54
C TYR A 29 -1.97 -4.91 -1.27
N ARG A 30 -1.46 -3.67 -1.29
CA ARG A 30 -1.53 -2.76 -0.15
C ARG A 30 -2.35 -1.54 -0.50
N TYR A 31 -3.40 -1.34 0.28
CA TYR A 31 -4.23 -0.16 0.25
C TYR A 31 -3.80 0.77 1.38
N THR A 32 -3.55 2.04 1.05
CA THR A 32 -3.22 3.05 2.06
C THR A 32 -4.18 4.21 1.91
N ASP A 33 -5.01 4.42 2.92
CA ASP A 33 -5.87 5.60 3.00
C ASP A 33 -5.24 6.57 4.00
N PHE A 34 -4.78 7.71 3.50
CA PHE A 34 -4.13 8.72 4.32
C PHE A 34 -5.12 9.61 5.09
N GLY A 35 -6.40 9.22 5.18
CA GLY A 35 -7.44 10.01 5.80
C GLY A 35 -7.82 11.23 4.96
N SER A 36 -9.08 11.66 5.06
CA SER A 36 -9.57 12.82 4.32
C SER A 36 -9.41 14.08 5.15
N LYS A 37 -8.59 15.03 4.68
CA LYS A 37 -8.52 16.37 5.27
C LYS A 37 -9.44 17.30 4.47
N SER A 38 -10.53 17.74 5.10
CA SER A 38 -11.38 18.79 4.54
C SER A 38 -10.64 20.12 4.67
N PHE A 39 -10.04 20.60 3.58
CA PHE A 39 -9.62 21.99 3.48
C PHE A 39 -10.83 22.82 3.08
N ASP A 40 -11.31 23.66 4.00
CA ASP A 40 -12.40 24.60 3.76
C ASP A 40 -12.02 25.51 2.57
N GLY A 41 -12.78 25.40 1.47
CA GLY A 41 -12.60 26.21 0.25
C GLY A 41 -11.97 25.52 -0.98
N ILE A 42 -11.32 24.35 -0.88
CA ILE A 42 -10.63 23.72 -2.04
C ILE A 42 -11.21 22.34 -2.42
N GLY A 43 -12.16 21.81 -1.64
CA GLY A 43 -12.79 20.52 -1.90
C GLY A 43 -12.02 19.34 -1.28
N LYS A 44 -12.72 18.22 -1.06
CA LYS A 44 -12.17 17.03 -0.42
C LYS A 44 -11.09 16.38 -1.30
N VAL A 45 -9.82 16.62 -0.99
CA VAL A 45 -8.72 15.85 -1.57
C VAL A 45 -8.60 14.55 -0.79
N LYS A 46 -9.11 13.46 -1.37
CA LYS A 46 -8.84 12.10 -0.86
C LYS A 46 -7.44 11.69 -1.31
N ALA A 47 -6.51 11.61 -0.38
CA ALA A 47 -5.18 11.03 -0.61
C ALA A 47 -5.26 9.52 -0.40
N THR A 48 -5.82 8.81 -1.38
CA THR A 48 -5.91 7.35 -1.37
C THR A 48 -4.83 6.78 -2.30
N ASP A 49 -3.90 6.02 -1.75
CA ASP A 49 -2.81 5.37 -2.52
C ASP A 49 -3.06 3.85 -2.61
N ASN A 50 -2.95 3.31 -3.82
CA ASN A 50 -3.10 1.88 -4.09
C ASN A 50 -1.78 1.37 -4.62
N ARG A 51 -1.11 0.48 -3.87
CA ARG A 51 0.19 -0.05 -4.25
C ARG A 51 0.13 -1.57 -4.42
N VAL A 52 0.41 -2.01 -5.63
CA VAL A 52 0.57 -3.44 -5.95
C VAL A 52 2.06 -3.73 -6.04
N THR A 53 2.53 -4.74 -5.31
CA THR A 53 3.92 -5.18 -5.32
C THR A 53 3.97 -6.66 -5.70
N PHE A 54 4.87 -6.98 -6.62
CA PHE A 54 5.16 -8.35 -7.04
C PHE A 54 6.65 -8.59 -6.83
N GLY A 55 6.99 -9.74 -6.26
CA GLY A 55 8.37 -10.14 -5.98
C GLY A 55 8.61 -11.58 -6.38
N VAL A 56 9.85 -11.89 -6.75
CA VAL A 56 10.32 -13.25 -7.00
C VAL A 56 11.58 -13.44 -6.18
N GLY A 57 11.58 -14.47 -5.32
CA GLY A 57 12.73 -14.85 -4.51
C GLY A 57 13.24 -16.22 -4.92
N MET A 58 14.56 -16.36 -4.95
CA MET A 58 15.23 -17.65 -5.13
C MET A 58 15.87 -18.05 -3.80
N LYS A 59 15.63 -19.29 -3.37
CA LYS A 59 16.29 -19.89 -2.21
C LYS A 59 17.46 -20.74 -2.73
N PHE A 60 18.68 -20.37 -2.34
CA PHE A 60 19.91 -21.11 -2.59
C PHE A 60 20.24 -22.00 -1.40
#